data_AF-C3ZFB7-F1
#
_entry.id   AF-C3ZFB7-F1
#
_cell.length_a   1.000
_cell.length_b   1.000
_cell.length_c   1.000
_cell.angle_alpha   90.00
_cell.angle_beta   90.00
_cell.angle_gamma   90.00
#
_symmetry.space_group_name_H-M   'P 1'
#
loop_
_entity.id
_entity.type
_entity.pdbx_description
1 polymer ?
#
loop_
_entity_poly.entity_id
_entity_poly.type
_entity_poly.pdbx_seq_one_letter_code
_entity_poly.pdbx_strand_id
1 'polypeptide(L)'
;TCEPITIPLCGDVSYSSAGYPNHLGHRDQEKAGLEAHQFWPLVKVQCSPHLKEFVCSMYAPPCDLQRNTTPPLRPCRSLCLAARSGCEDLMSKFGFRWPVALECDSLPTIEEEDCF
;
A
#
# COMPACT_ATOMS: atom_id res chain seq x y z
N THR A 1 7.45 15.54 2.80
CA THR A 1 7.27 15.77 4.25
C THR A 1 6.40 14.67 4.82
N CYS A 2 6.63 14.27 6.08
CA CYS A 2 5.77 13.32 6.78
C CYS A 2 4.55 14.03 7.36
N GLU A 3 3.36 13.45 7.18
CA GLU A 3 2.10 13.97 7.68
C GLU A 3 1.20 12.86 8.23
N PRO A 4 0.31 13.15 9.20
CA PRO A 4 -0.62 12.15 9.75
C PRO A 4 -1.51 11.55 8.66
N ILE A 5 -1.77 10.25 8.74
CA ILE A 5 -2.66 9.56 7.78
C ILE A 5 -4.09 10.06 7.98
N THR A 6 -4.71 10.52 6.90
CA THR A 6 -6.11 10.96 6.86
C THR A 6 -6.97 10.11 5.91
N ILE A 7 -6.37 9.19 5.14
CA ILE A 7 -7.11 8.27 4.28
C ILE A 7 -7.98 7.33 5.14
N PRO A 8 -9.32 7.35 5.01
CA PRO A 8 -10.20 6.58 5.90
C PRO A 8 -9.96 5.07 5.87
N LEU A 9 -9.50 4.51 4.74
CA LEU A 9 -9.19 3.09 4.60
C LEU A 9 -8.00 2.66 5.49
N CYS A 10 -7.11 3.60 5.81
CA CYS A 10 -5.80 3.38 6.43
C CYS A 10 -5.71 3.87 7.88
N GLY A 11 -6.84 4.14 8.55
CA GLY A 11 -6.84 4.70 9.91
C GLY A 11 -6.37 3.75 11.02
N ASP A 12 -6.26 2.45 10.74
CA ASP A 12 -6.00 1.37 11.71
C ASP A 12 -4.86 0.43 11.27
N VAL A 13 -3.95 0.90 10.42
CA VAL A 13 -2.73 0.18 10.03
C VAL A 13 -1.62 0.31 11.09
N SER A 14 -0.50 -0.38 10.91
CA SER A 14 0.57 -0.46 11.92
C SER A 14 1.36 0.83 12.15
N TYR A 15 1.12 1.88 11.37
CA TYR A 15 1.79 3.18 11.41
C TYR A 15 0.78 4.32 11.24
N SER A 16 1.16 5.54 11.64
CA SER A 16 0.23 6.68 11.75
C SER A 16 0.59 7.90 10.89
N SER A 17 1.75 7.88 10.24
CA SER A 17 2.25 8.99 9.42
C SER A 17 2.74 8.50 8.07
N ALA A 18 2.46 9.27 7.02
CA ALA A 18 2.81 8.96 5.65
C ALA A 18 3.69 10.04 5.02
N GLY A 19 4.57 9.64 4.10
CA GLY A 19 5.39 10.55 3.30
C GLY A 19 4.88 10.67 1.87
N TYR A 20 4.96 11.87 1.29
CA TYR A 20 4.61 12.15 -0.10
C TYR A 20 5.78 12.81 -0.88
N PRO A 21 5.93 12.56 -2.19
CA PRO A 21 5.03 11.77 -3.04
C PRO A 21 5.06 10.26 -2.73
N ASN A 22 3.93 9.58 -2.90
CA ASN A 22 3.84 8.13 -2.70
C ASN A 22 4.43 7.35 -3.90
N HIS A 23 4.46 6.02 -3.80
CA HIS A 23 5.05 5.13 -4.81
C HIS A 23 4.35 5.17 -6.17
N LEU A 24 3.15 5.74 -6.23
CA LEU A 24 2.32 5.89 -7.43
C LEU A 24 2.34 7.32 -7.98
N GLY A 25 3.14 8.21 -7.38
CA GLY A 25 3.31 9.59 -7.84
C GLY A 25 2.26 10.58 -7.34
N HIS A 26 1.33 10.15 -6.47
CA HIS A 26 0.42 11.09 -5.80
C HIS A 26 1.21 12.00 -4.86
N ARG A 27 0.79 13.27 -4.77
CA ARG A 27 1.47 14.29 -3.96
C ARG A 27 0.68 14.68 -2.70
N ASP A 28 -0.54 14.18 -2.57
CA ASP A 28 -1.47 14.49 -1.48
C ASP A 28 -2.36 13.26 -1.18
N GLN A 29 -2.86 13.18 0.06
CA GLN A 29 -3.70 12.06 0.52
C GLN A 29 -5.10 12.08 -0.08
N GLU A 30 -5.57 13.22 -0.56
CA GLU A 30 -6.91 13.34 -1.17
C GLU A 30 -6.96 12.49 -2.44
N LYS A 31 -6.02 12.69 -3.37
CA LYS A 31 -5.96 11.91 -4.61
C LYS A 31 -5.59 10.45 -4.35
N ALA A 32 -4.60 10.21 -3.48
CA ALA A 32 -4.22 8.86 -3.12
C ALA A 32 -5.38 8.09 -2.46
N GLY A 33 -6.15 8.75 -1.61
CA GLY A 33 -7.31 8.18 -0.92
C GLY A 33 -8.47 7.87 -1.87
N LEU A 34 -8.72 8.71 -2.87
CA LEU A 34 -9.72 8.43 -3.91
C LEU A 34 -9.39 7.14 -4.69
N GLU A 35 -8.12 6.95 -5.06
CA GLU A 35 -7.72 5.74 -5.77
C GLU A 35 -7.70 4.51 -4.84
N ALA A 36 -7.15 4.64 -3.62
CA ALA A 36 -7.14 3.58 -2.62
C ALA A 36 -8.55 3.10 -2.25
N HIS A 37 -9.56 3.98 -2.30
CA HIS A 37 -10.94 3.62 -1.99
C HIS A 37 -11.52 2.54 -2.93
N GLN A 38 -10.95 2.36 -4.13
CA GLN A 38 -11.35 1.27 -5.04
C GLN A 38 -11.12 -0.12 -4.44
N PHE A 39 -10.20 -0.26 -3.48
CA PHE A 39 -9.90 -1.52 -2.79
C PHE A 39 -10.80 -1.75 -1.57
N TRP A 40 -11.66 -0.80 -1.20
CA TRP A 40 -12.54 -0.92 -0.03
C TRP A 40 -13.39 -2.21 -0.02
N PRO A 41 -14.03 -2.63 -1.13
CA PRO A 41 -14.79 -3.87 -1.15
C PRO A 41 -13.93 -5.11 -0.83
N LEU A 42 -12.71 -5.18 -1.37
CA LEU A 42 -11.78 -6.28 -1.15
C LEU A 42 -11.31 -6.33 0.32
N VAL A 43 -11.03 -5.16 0.91
CA VAL A 43 -10.68 -5.03 2.33
C VAL A 43 -11.85 -5.46 3.23
N LYS A 44 -13.09 -5.11 2.88
CA LYS A 44 -14.28 -5.52 3.64
C LYS A 44 -14.61 -7.01 3.51
N VAL A 45 -14.36 -7.60 2.34
CA VAL A 45 -14.49 -9.05 2.12
C VAL A 45 -13.37 -9.84 2.79
N GLN A 46 -12.25 -9.19 3.11
CA GLN A 46 -11.11 -9.81 3.80
C GLN A 46 -10.54 -11.01 3.02
N CYS A 47 -10.40 -10.88 1.70
CA CYS A 47 -9.77 -11.91 0.86
C CYS A 47 -8.32 -12.23 1.26
N SER A 48 -7.64 -11.27 1.90
CA SER A 48 -6.35 -11.46 2.57
C SER A 48 -6.28 -10.54 3.80
N PRO A 49 -5.73 -11.02 4.93
CA PRO A 49 -5.50 -10.18 6.10
C PRO A 49 -4.43 -9.09 5.87
N HIS A 50 -3.59 -9.26 4.84
CA HIS A 50 -2.49 -8.35 4.53
C HIS A 50 -2.87 -7.26 3.51
N LEU A 51 -4.06 -7.36 2.89
CA LEU A 51 -4.45 -6.45 1.81
C LEU A 51 -4.50 -4.99 2.26
N LYS A 52 -5.10 -4.71 3.42
CA LYS A 52 -5.20 -3.32 3.92
C LYS A 52 -3.80 -2.73 4.15
N GLU A 53 -2.94 -3.48 4.83
CA GLU A 53 -1.57 -3.05 5.13
C GLU A 53 -0.77 -2.77 3.86
N PHE A 54 -0.89 -3.65 2.85
CA PHE A 54 -0.23 -3.49 1.56
C PHE A 54 -0.77 -2.31 0.73
N VAL A 55 -2.09 -2.17 0.60
CA VAL A 55 -2.69 -1.05 -0.13
C VAL A 55 -2.27 0.26 0.53
N CYS A 56 -2.37 0.35 1.85
CA CYS A 56 -2.00 1.56 2.57
C CYS A 56 -0.50 1.86 2.45
N SER A 57 0.40 0.87 2.47
CA SER A 57 1.83 1.12 2.27
C SER A 57 2.19 1.55 0.84
N MET A 58 1.32 1.36 -0.13
CA MET A 58 1.47 1.90 -1.49
C MET A 58 0.92 3.33 -1.62
N TYR A 59 -0.26 3.60 -1.03
CA TYR A 59 -0.97 4.87 -1.18
C TYR A 59 -0.64 5.91 -0.11
N ALA A 60 -0.31 5.49 1.11
CA ALA A 60 0.09 6.32 2.24
C ALA A 60 1.33 5.70 2.93
N PRO A 61 2.47 5.62 2.24
CA PRO A 61 3.62 4.86 2.71
C PRO A 61 4.23 5.42 4.01
N PRO A 62 4.68 4.54 4.93
CA PRO A 62 5.35 4.97 6.15
C PRO A 62 6.63 5.74 5.81
N CYS A 63 6.94 6.74 6.63
CA CYS A 63 8.14 7.54 6.49
C CYS A 63 9.01 7.45 7.74
N ASP A 64 10.32 7.46 7.56
CA ASP A 64 11.28 7.42 8.66
C ASP A 64 11.49 8.84 9.22
N LEU A 65 10.84 9.10 10.36
CA LEU A 65 10.97 10.38 11.09
C LEU A 65 12.37 10.59 11.69
N GLN A 66 13.15 9.53 11.93
CA GLN A 66 14.48 9.63 12.53
C GLN A 66 15.57 9.91 11.50
N ARG A 67 15.46 9.33 10.30
CA ARG A 67 16.50 9.45 9.27
C ARG A 67 16.36 10.71 8.42
N ASN A 68 15.23 11.42 8.51
CA ASN A 68 14.96 12.62 7.71
C ASN A 68 15.19 12.37 6.20
N THR A 69 15.09 11.11 5.77
CA THR A 69 15.42 10.63 4.43
C THR A 69 14.23 10.75 3.49
N THR A 70 14.59 11.01 2.24
CA THR A 70 13.80 11.77 1.26
C THR A 70 12.80 10.95 0.42
N PRO A 71 12.80 9.60 0.43
CA PRO A 71 11.64 8.83 -0.05
C PRO A 71 10.97 7.99 1.07
N PRO A 72 9.64 7.79 1.01
CA PRO A 72 8.93 6.85 1.88
C PRO A 72 9.42 5.40 1.72
N LEU A 73 9.23 4.55 2.75
CA LEU A 73 9.58 3.13 2.65
C LEU A 73 8.66 2.39 1.68
N ARG A 74 9.24 1.55 0.83
CA ARG A 74 8.49 0.66 -0.07
C ARG A 74 8.04 -0.59 0.68
N PRO A 75 6.85 -1.15 0.39
CA PRO A 75 6.48 -2.44 0.92
C PRO A 75 7.40 -3.55 0.39
N CYS A 76 7.70 -4.52 1.24
CA CYS A 76 8.41 -5.72 0.84
C CYS A 76 7.57 -6.56 -0.13
N ARG A 77 8.25 -7.25 -1.06
CA ARG A 77 7.64 -8.19 -2.01
C ARG A 77 6.81 -9.27 -1.30
N SER A 78 7.25 -9.74 -0.13
CA SER A 78 6.53 -10.72 0.68
C SER A 78 5.16 -10.22 1.14
N LEU A 79 5.04 -8.96 1.57
CA LEU A 79 3.78 -8.33 1.96
C LEU A 79 2.82 -8.25 0.76
N CYS A 80 3.33 -7.84 -0.41
CA CYS A 80 2.54 -7.82 -1.64
C CYS A 80 2.02 -9.20 -2.03
N LEU A 81 2.89 -10.22 -2.03
CA LEU A 81 2.49 -11.59 -2.37
C LEU A 81 1.42 -12.12 -1.41
N ALA A 82 1.56 -11.83 -0.10
CA ALA A 82 0.57 -12.20 0.89
C ALA A 82 -0.77 -11.45 0.73
N ALA A 83 -0.74 -10.18 0.32
CA ALA A 83 -1.93 -9.38 0.02
C ALA A 83 -2.63 -9.85 -1.27
N ARG A 84 -1.84 -10.19 -2.31
CA ARG A 84 -2.33 -10.68 -3.61
C ARG A 84 -2.97 -12.06 -3.48
N SER A 85 -2.40 -12.91 -2.62
CA SER A 85 -2.92 -14.25 -2.33
C SER A 85 -4.39 -14.22 -1.91
N GLY A 86 -5.27 -14.88 -2.68
CA GLY A 86 -6.70 -14.92 -2.46
C GLY A 86 -7.49 -13.73 -3.03
N CYS A 87 -6.90 -12.53 -3.01
CA CYS A 87 -7.55 -11.34 -3.57
C CYS A 87 -7.50 -11.31 -5.11
N GLU A 88 -6.40 -11.75 -5.73
CA GLU A 88 -6.29 -11.84 -7.19
C GLU A 88 -7.29 -12.81 -7.80
N ASP A 89 -7.49 -13.98 -7.18
CA ASP A 89 -8.50 -14.96 -7.60
C ASP A 89 -9.91 -14.39 -7.51
N LEU A 90 -10.20 -13.65 -6.42
CA LEU A 90 -11.48 -12.99 -6.23
C LEU A 90 -11.71 -11.92 -7.30
N MET A 91 -10.72 -11.06 -7.55
CA MET A 91 -10.78 -10.04 -8.60
C MET A 91 -11.04 -10.68 -9.98
N SER A 92 -10.31 -11.75 -10.29
CA SER A 92 -10.40 -12.46 -11.57
C SER A 92 -11.79 -13.04 -11.82
N LYS A 93 -12.47 -13.56 -10.78
CA LYS A 93 -13.86 -14.05 -10.87
C LYS A 93 -14.86 -12.97 -11.29
N PHE A 94 -14.57 -11.71 -11.00
CA PHE A 94 -15.39 -10.57 -11.38
C PHE A 94 -14.84 -9.82 -12.62
N GLY A 95 -13.87 -10.40 -13.32
CA GLY A 95 -13.30 -9.83 -14.55
C GLY A 95 -12.26 -8.73 -14.34
N PHE A 96 -11.79 -8.53 -13.10
CA PHE A 96 -10.71 -7.60 -12.79
C PHE A 96 -9.37 -8.34 -12.72
N ARG A 97 -8.29 -7.63 -13.03
CA ARG A 97 -6.91 -8.13 -12.88
C ARG A 97 -6.22 -7.41 -11.73
N TRP A 98 -5.23 -8.05 -11.14
CA TRP A 98 -4.33 -7.36 -10.22
C TRP A 98 -3.71 -6.13 -10.92
N PRO A 99 -3.70 -4.94 -10.31
CA PRO A 99 -3.26 -3.73 -11.01
C PRO A 99 -1.76 -3.76 -11.26
N VAL A 100 -1.34 -3.35 -12.46
CA VAL A 100 0.08 -3.26 -12.85
C VAL A 100 0.89 -2.38 -11.89
N ALA A 101 0.25 -1.33 -11.38
CA ALA A 101 0.83 -0.40 -10.40
C ALA A 101 1.17 -1.06 -9.04
N LEU A 102 0.59 -2.23 -8.76
CA LEU A 102 0.78 -2.99 -7.52
C LEU A 102 1.50 -4.32 -7.75
N GLU A 103 2.21 -4.48 -8.86
CA GLU A 103 2.91 -5.73 -9.18
C GLU A 103 4.05 -6.02 -8.20
N CYS A 104 4.01 -7.21 -7.60
CA CYS A 104 4.93 -7.58 -6.53
C CYS A 104 6.38 -7.69 -7.01
N ASP A 105 6.61 -8.02 -8.27
CA ASP A 105 7.96 -8.18 -8.83
C ASP A 105 8.71 -6.84 -8.92
N SER A 106 8.00 -5.71 -8.88
CA SER A 106 8.60 -4.37 -8.84
C SER A 106 9.07 -3.93 -7.44
N LEU A 107 8.69 -4.68 -6.41
CA LEU A 107 8.97 -4.38 -5.02
C LEU A 107 10.22 -5.10 -4.53
N PRO A 108 10.96 -4.51 -3.58
CA PRO A 108 12.19 -5.10 -3.06
C PRO A 108 11.95 -6.35 -2.21
N THR A 109 12.94 -7.22 -2.14
CA THR A 109 13.06 -8.18 -1.05
C THR A 109 13.81 -7.57 0.14
N ILE A 110 13.65 -8.17 1.32
CA ILE A 110 14.39 -7.77 2.54
C ILE A 110 15.92 -7.95 2.41
N GLU A 111 16.37 -8.74 1.43
CA GLU A 111 17.79 -8.94 1.12
C GLU A 111 18.34 -7.82 0.23
N GLU A 112 17.48 -7.17 -0.57
CA GLU A 112 17.85 -6.11 -1.53
C GLU A 112 17.92 -4.73 -0.88
N GLU A 113 16.92 -4.36 -0.06
CA GLU A 113 16.86 -3.09 0.66
C GLU A 113 15.95 -3.18 1.90
N ASP A 114 16.09 -2.19 2.78
CA ASP A 114 15.20 -2.01 3.93
C ASP A 114 13.79 -1.63 3.43
N CYS A 115 12.81 -2.49 3.68
CA CYS A 115 11.44 -2.39 3.19
C CYS A 115 10.44 -2.62 4.33
N PHE A 116 9.20 -2.17 4.10
CA PHE A 116 8.09 -2.27 5.04
C PHE A 116 7.33 -3.61 4.95
#